data_AF-Q4T2D8-F1
#
_entry.id   AF-Q4T2D8-F1
#
_cell.length_a   1.000
_cell.length_b   1.000
_cell.length_c   1.000
_cell.angle_alpha   90.00
_cell.angle_beta   90.00
_cell.angle_gamma   90.00
#
_symmetry.space_group_name_H-M   'P 1'
#
loop_
_entity.id
_entity.type
_entity.pdbx_description
1 polymer ?
#
loop_
_entity_poly.entity_id
_entity_poly.type
_entity_poly.pdbx_seq_one_letter_code
_entity_poly.pdbx_strand_id
1 'polypeptide(L)'
;MDLFKRLIGVVAAVILACDVTAGRQWTPDLQKPQLQHPPQQSNVLPPADSFDKCQVEEGQKIRCGTRDVTPERCEAINCCFDGFQCYYGKAVTVQCTSDGQFVVVVARDATWPHLEVDSISLLETNDPSCTAVDFTSTFAIFQFPVTACGTTMSEENGYIVYENHMSSSYEVGIGPKGSITRDSHFELLFQCRYSGTAVEALIMEVNDLPPPMPIAATGPLRVELKLGSGQCRSKGCREGEGAYSSFYSPTEYPVTKMLREEIFVQVNLVERSDPNIILNLEHCWATSTPSPHSFPQWDLLVNGCPYSDDHYLTKVVPVDASSGVQYPNHYKRFTFKMFAFVDK
;
A
#
# COMPACT_ATOMS: atom_id res chain seq x y z
N MET A 1 59.54 65.06 -33.46
CA MET A 1 58.10 65.19 -33.18
C MET A 1 57.70 63.93 -32.44
N ASP A 2 57.91 63.94 -31.13
CA ASP A 2 57.46 62.90 -30.21
C ASP A 2 56.39 63.52 -29.33
N LEU A 3 55.22 62.87 -29.25
CA LEU A 3 54.30 63.02 -28.13
C LEU A 3 53.27 61.88 -28.13
N PHE A 4 53.68 60.80 -27.46
CA PHE A 4 52.92 60.04 -26.47
C PHE A 4 51.39 59.85 -26.69
N LYS A 5 51.01 58.69 -27.22
CA LYS A 5 49.75 58.01 -26.85
C LYS A 5 50.04 57.06 -25.69
N ARG A 6 49.84 57.52 -24.44
CA ARG A 6 49.79 56.65 -23.26
C ARG A 6 48.49 55.83 -23.32
N LEU A 7 48.58 54.53 -23.58
CA LEU A 7 47.51 53.58 -23.25
C LEU A 7 47.51 53.43 -21.73
N ILE A 8 46.52 54.04 -21.06
CA ILE A 8 46.28 53.86 -19.64
C ILE A 8 45.46 52.57 -19.50
N GLY A 9 46.14 51.44 -19.37
CA GLY A 9 45.53 50.23 -18.82
C GLY A 9 45.37 50.43 -17.32
N VAL A 10 44.14 50.57 -16.84
CA VAL A 10 43.86 50.60 -15.39
C VAL A 10 43.78 49.15 -14.92
N VAL A 11 44.71 48.74 -14.04
CA VAL A 11 44.58 47.48 -13.29
C VAL A 11 43.59 47.75 -12.16
N ALA A 12 42.29 47.62 -12.43
CA ALA A 12 41.25 47.69 -11.41
C ALA A 12 40.98 46.27 -10.89
N ALA A 13 41.29 46.02 -9.61
CA ALA A 13 40.96 44.76 -8.96
C ALA A 13 39.47 44.78 -8.57
N VAL A 14 38.61 44.20 -9.41
CA VAL A 14 37.20 43.97 -9.12
C VAL A 14 37.02 42.51 -8.75
N ILE A 15 36.55 42.23 -7.53
CA ILE A 15 36.36 40.86 -7.03
C ILE A 15 34.88 40.55 -6.98
N LEU A 16 34.47 39.53 -7.75
CA LEU A 16 33.09 39.05 -7.82
C LEU A 16 32.78 38.04 -6.71
N ALA A 17 31.63 38.22 -6.09
CA ALA A 17 31.02 37.28 -5.16
C ALA A 17 29.57 37.00 -5.60
N CYS A 18 29.08 35.78 -5.32
CA CYS A 18 27.70 35.37 -5.56
C CYS A 18 27.19 34.47 -4.43
N ASP A 19 25.99 34.75 -3.93
CA ASP A 19 25.22 33.85 -3.09
C ASP A 19 24.46 32.83 -3.93
N VAL A 20 24.46 31.57 -3.47
CA VAL A 20 24.02 30.42 -4.24
C VAL A 20 23.11 29.49 -3.44
N THR A 21 22.02 29.04 -4.06
CA THR A 21 21.10 28.02 -3.50
C THR A 21 20.87 26.85 -4.48
N ALA A 22 20.54 25.67 -3.94
CA ALA A 22 20.22 24.46 -4.71
C ALA A 22 19.22 23.55 -3.98
N GLY A 23 18.20 23.02 -4.69
CA GLY A 23 17.11 22.20 -4.11
C GLY A 23 16.45 21.22 -5.09
N ARG A 24 15.54 20.36 -4.60
CA ARG A 24 14.71 19.38 -5.36
C ARG A 24 13.23 19.79 -5.40
N GLN A 25 12.50 19.40 -6.45
CA GLN A 25 11.09 19.78 -6.67
C GLN A 25 10.08 18.79 -6.03
N TRP A 26 8.97 19.30 -5.51
CA TRP A 26 7.89 18.56 -4.80
C TRP A 26 6.72 18.19 -5.75
N THR A 27 6.10 17.02 -5.56
CA THR A 27 4.90 16.55 -6.30
C THR A 27 3.74 16.22 -5.34
N PRO A 28 2.47 16.60 -5.62
CA PRO A 28 1.32 16.25 -4.81
C PRO A 28 0.66 14.91 -5.19
N ASP A 29 0.06 14.25 -4.20
CA ASP A 29 -0.52 12.89 -4.23
C ASP A 29 -1.97 12.88 -4.79
N LEU A 30 -2.35 11.81 -5.50
CA LEU A 30 -3.61 11.69 -6.25
C LEU A 30 -4.53 10.64 -5.61
N GLN A 31 -5.71 11.08 -5.17
CA GLN A 31 -6.73 10.28 -4.47
C GLN A 31 -7.38 9.18 -5.32
N LYS A 32 -7.73 8.07 -4.66
CA LYS A 32 -8.36 6.86 -5.25
C LYS A 32 -9.88 6.84 -5.01
N PRO A 33 -10.74 6.54 -6.00
CA PRO A 33 -12.19 6.42 -5.80
C PRO A 33 -12.64 4.99 -5.38
N GLN A 34 -13.64 4.92 -4.50
CA GLN A 34 -14.38 3.70 -4.13
C GLN A 34 -15.54 3.42 -5.10
N LEU A 35 -15.85 2.15 -5.35
CA LEU A 35 -17.05 1.68 -6.04
C LEU A 35 -17.84 0.73 -5.12
N GLN A 36 -19.12 1.05 -4.92
CA GLN A 36 -20.12 0.24 -4.21
C GLN A 36 -20.91 -0.61 -5.22
N HIS A 37 -21.32 -1.82 -4.82
CA HIS A 37 -22.33 -2.63 -5.53
C HIS A 37 -23.42 -3.07 -4.54
N PRO A 38 -24.72 -3.05 -4.91
CA PRO A 38 -25.81 -3.48 -4.06
C PRO A 38 -26.16 -4.98 -4.26
N PRO A 39 -26.74 -5.68 -3.26
CA PRO A 39 -27.10 -7.09 -3.38
C PRO A 39 -28.53 -7.29 -3.91
N GLN A 40 -28.71 -8.30 -4.78
CA GLN A 40 -30.01 -8.82 -5.22
C GLN A 40 -30.47 -9.98 -4.33
N GLN A 41 -31.74 -9.92 -3.95
CA GLN A 41 -32.46 -10.82 -3.04
C GLN A 41 -33.03 -12.02 -3.83
N SER A 42 -32.88 -13.24 -3.31
CA SER A 42 -33.47 -14.46 -3.90
C SER A 42 -34.66 -14.92 -3.05
N ASN A 43 -35.82 -15.09 -3.68
CA ASN A 43 -37.08 -15.53 -3.05
C ASN A 43 -37.21 -17.06 -3.13
N VAL A 44 -37.20 -17.73 -1.98
CA VAL A 44 -37.80 -19.07 -1.81
C VAL A 44 -38.57 -19.09 -0.48
N LEU A 45 -39.86 -19.41 -0.54
CA LEU A 45 -40.75 -19.51 0.63
C LEU A 45 -40.43 -20.78 1.46
N PRO A 46 -40.27 -20.69 2.79
CA PRO A 46 -40.20 -21.86 3.68
C PRO A 46 -41.59 -22.46 3.96
N PRO A 47 -41.70 -23.77 4.27
CA PRO A 47 -42.94 -24.40 4.73
C PRO A 47 -43.29 -24.03 6.18
N ALA A 48 -44.60 -23.96 6.44
CA ALA A 48 -45.33 -23.46 7.62
C ALA A 48 -44.84 -23.83 9.05
N ASP A 49 -44.74 -22.78 9.88
CA ASP A 49 -45.08 -22.58 11.32
C ASP A 49 -44.67 -23.59 12.42
N SER A 50 -43.39 -23.43 12.77
CA SER A 50 -42.64 -23.41 14.06
C SER A 50 -43.23 -23.48 15.49
N PHE A 51 -44.52 -23.75 15.80
CA PHE A 51 -44.97 -23.66 17.22
C PHE A 51 -44.87 -24.94 18.09
N ASP A 52 -44.78 -26.14 17.51
CA ASP A 52 -44.61 -27.39 18.28
C ASP A 52 -43.15 -27.86 18.39
N LYS A 53 -42.28 -27.42 17.45
CA LYS A 53 -40.87 -27.84 17.39
C LYS A 53 -40.09 -27.47 18.65
N CYS A 54 -40.42 -26.34 19.29
CA CYS A 54 -39.61 -25.80 20.39
C CYS A 54 -40.10 -26.17 21.80
N GLN A 55 -41.17 -26.96 21.94
CA GLN A 55 -41.70 -27.32 23.25
C GLN A 55 -40.98 -28.53 23.86
N VAL A 56 -39.76 -28.31 24.37
CA VAL A 56 -38.94 -29.32 25.07
C VAL A 56 -38.98 -29.07 26.58
N GLU A 57 -39.16 -30.13 27.37
CA GLU A 57 -39.13 -30.03 28.84
C GLU A 57 -37.77 -29.53 29.35
N GLU A 58 -37.77 -28.67 30.36
CA GLU A 58 -36.55 -27.98 30.84
C GLU A 58 -35.41 -28.96 31.20
N GLY A 59 -35.72 -30.10 31.81
CA GLY A 59 -34.73 -31.13 32.18
C GLY A 59 -34.18 -31.93 31.00
N GLN A 60 -34.78 -31.82 29.81
CA GLN A 60 -34.37 -32.52 28.59
C GLN A 60 -33.76 -31.57 27.56
N LYS A 61 -33.70 -30.26 27.83
CA LYS A 61 -33.09 -29.30 26.93
C LYS A 61 -31.59 -29.54 26.83
N ILE A 62 -31.14 -29.86 25.63
CA ILE A 62 -29.73 -29.98 25.30
C ILE A 62 -29.30 -28.70 24.59
N ARG A 63 -28.24 -28.08 25.09
CA ARG A 63 -27.74 -26.81 24.56
C ARG A 63 -27.26 -26.96 23.12
N CYS A 64 -27.68 -26.04 22.28
CA CYS A 64 -27.29 -25.94 20.88
C CYS A 64 -26.39 -24.70 20.67
N GLY A 65 -25.18 -24.89 20.15
CA GLY A 65 -24.23 -23.80 19.88
C GLY A 65 -23.50 -23.23 21.11
N THR A 66 -22.86 -22.05 20.94
CA THR A 66 -22.04 -21.38 21.96
C THR A 66 -22.89 -20.68 23.05
N ARG A 67 -22.27 -20.27 24.18
CA ARG A 67 -23.02 -19.73 25.34
C ARG A 67 -23.61 -18.37 25.04
N ASP A 68 -22.93 -17.60 24.19
CA ASP A 68 -23.27 -16.23 23.85
C ASP A 68 -23.94 -16.13 22.46
N VAL A 69 -24.65 -17.19 22.05
CA VAL A 69 -25.34 -17.21 20.75
C VAL A 69 -26.56 -16.30 20.80
N THR A 70 -26.69 -15.41 19.82
CA THR A 70 -27.87 -14.54 19.70
C THR A 70 -29.10 -15.35 19.27
N PRO A 71 -30.34 -14.89 19.56
CA PRO A 71 -31.55 -15.59 19.13
C PRO A 71 -31.60 -15.84 17.62
N GLU A 72 -31.17 -14.84 16.82
CA GLU A 72 -31.15 -14.93 15.36
C GLU A 72 -30.15 -15.98 14.88
N ARG A 73 -28.99 -16.07 15.54
CA ARG A 73 -27.98 -17.06 15.21
C ARG A 73 -28.41 -18.47 15.64
N CYS A 74 -29.15 -18.59 16.74
CA CYS A 74 -29.73 -19.86 17.19
C CYS A 74 -30.77 -20.40 16.20
N GLU A 75 -31.65 -19.53 15.72
CA GLU A 75 -32.66 -19.89 14.71
C GLU A 75 -31.99 -20.26 13.37
N ALA A 76 -30.93 -19.54 12.98
CA ALA A 76 -30.16 -19.83 11.77
C ALA A 76 -29.47 -21.21 11.77
N ILE A 77 -29.21 -21.80 12.93
CA ILE A 77 -28.70 -23.18 13.07
C ILE A 77 -29.82 -24.19 13.37
N ASN A 78 -31.06 -23.83 13.05
CA ASN A 78 -32.29 -24.62 13.22
C ASN A 78 -32.61 -25.05 14.66
N CYS A 79 -32.13 -24.29 15.64
CA CYS A 79 -32.37 -24.50 17.06
C CYS A 79 -33.42 -23.53 17.63
N CYS A 80 -33.87 -23.81 18.85
CA CYS A 80 -34.89 -23.05 19.56
C CYS A 80 -34.26 -22.18 20.65
N PHE A 81 -34.81 -20.99 20.88
CA PHE A 81 -34.34 -20.05 21.90
C PHE A 81 -35.47 -19.74 22.89
N ASP A 82 -35.22 -19.83 24.20
CA ASP A 82 -36.22 -19.59 25.25
C ASP A 82 -36.08 -18.24 25.99
N GLY A 83 -35.20 -17.37 25.50
CA GLY A 83 -34.85 -16.10 26.15
C GLY A 83 -33.55 -16.17 26.96
N PHE A 84 -33.11 -17.36 27.36
CA PHE A 84 -31.90 -17.57 28.14
C PHE A 84 -30.86 -18.42 27.43
N GLN A 85 -31.29 -19.49 26.75
CA GLN A 85 -30.40 -20.44 26.09
C GLN A 85 -30.93 -20.89 24.73
N CYS A 86 -30.01 -21.27 23.86
CA CYS A 86 -30.29 -21.96 22.61
C CYS A 86 -30.25 -23.48 22.84
N TYR A 87 -31.27 -24.21 22.40
CA TYR A 87 -31.42 -25.65 22.61
C TYR A 87 -31.99 -26.37 21.38
N TYR A 88 -31.75 -27.68 21.29
CA TYR A 88 -32.32 -28.52 20.22
C TYR A 88 -33.82 -28.72 20.41
N GLY A 89 -34.60 -28.57 19.33
CA GLY A 89 -36.04 -28.81 19.34
C GLY A 89 -36.43 -30.25 19.06
N LYS A 90 -37.74 -30.54 19.05
CA LYS A 90 -38.38 -31.82 18.73
C LYS A 90 -38.34 -32.16 17.23
N ALA A 91 -37.16 -32.07 16.62
CA ALA A 91 -36.95 -32.39 15.21
C ALA A 91 -35.52 -32.89 14.99
N VAL A 92 -35.22 -33.29 13.77
CA VAL A 92 -33.85 -33.59 13.35
C VAL A 92 -33.09 -32.27 13.14
N THR A 93 -31.91 -32.17 13.72
CA THR A 93 -30.99 -31.04 13.50
C THR A 93 -29.66 -31.56 12.98
N VAL A 94 -29.19 -31.01 11.86
CA VAL A 94 -27.90 -31.32 11.24
C VAL A 94 -27.04 -30.06 11.25
N GLN A 95 -25.82 -30.17 11.76
CA GLN A 95 -24.85 -29.07 11.82
C GLN A 95 -23.49 -29.53 11.29
N CYS A 96 -22.83 -28.63 10.58
CA CYS A 96 -21.51 -28.79 10.00
C CYS A 96 -20.55 -27.85 10.72
N THR A 97 -19.52 -28.37 11.36
CA THR A 97 -18.54 -27.53 12.05
C THR A 97 -17.40 -27.16 11.12
N SER A 98 -16.76 -26.01 11.33
CA SER A 98 -15.65 -25.54 10.48
C SER A 98 -14.42 -26.45 10.52
N ASP A 99 -14.25 -27.23 11.58
CA ASP A 99 -13.21 -28.26 11.74
C ASP A 99 -13.59 -29.61 11.09
N GLY A 100 -14.71 -29.69 10.36
CA GLY A 100 -15.06 -30.85 9.56
C GLY A 100 -15.75 -31.98 10.33
N GLN A 101 -16.67 -31.66 11.25
CA GLN A 101 -17.51 -32.65 11.93
C GLN A 101 -18.97 -32.52 11.49
N PHE A 102 -19.66 -33.65 11.38
CA PHE A 102 -21.11 -33.71 11.45
C PHE A 102 -21.54 -33.71 12.91
N VAL A 103 -22.54 -32.90 13.25
CA VAL A 103 -23.30 -33.00 14.50
C VAL A 103 -24.75 -33.21 14.12
N VAL A 104 -25.27 -34.41 14.36
CA VAL A 104 -26.65 -34.77 14.05
C VAL A 104 -27.38 -35.12 15.34
N VAL A 105 -28.44 -34.36 15.64
CA VAL A 105 -29.29 -34.57 16.81
C VAL A 105 -30.67 -34.98 16.32
N VAL A 106 -31.08 -36.19 16.67
CA VAL A 106 -32.39 -36.76 16.28
C VAL A 106 -33.29 -36.82 17.49
N ALA A 107 -34.42 -36.12 17.44
CA ALA A 107 -35.44 -36.18 18.47
C ALA A 107 -36.34 -37.40 18.31
N ARG A 108 -36.76 -38.00 19.43
CA ARG A 108 -37.79 -39.04 19.51
C ARG A 108 -39.09 -38.65 18.82
N ASP A 109 -39.43 -37.37 18.88
CA ASP A 109 -40.65 -36.79 18.32
C ASP A 109 -40.52 -36.42 16.82
N ALA A 110 -39.39 -36.74 16.19
CA ALA A 110 -39.18 -36.48 14.76
C ALA A 110 -40.10 -37.33 13.85
N THR A 111 -40.63 -38.43 14.36
CA THR A 111 -41.58 -39.30 13.66
C THR A 111 -42.83 -39.53 14.50
N TRP A 112 -43.91 -39.95 13.83
CA TRP A 112 -45.10 -40.50 14.48
C TRP A 112 -45.43 -41.85 13.85
N PRO A 113 -45.42 -42.97 14.61
CA PRO A 113 -45.12 -43.14 16.05
C PRO A 113 -43.74 -42.60 16.50
N HIS A 114 -43.56 -42.39 17.81
CA HIS A 114 -42.28 -41.91 18.35
C HIS A 114 -41.13 -42.88 18.03
N LEU A 115 -39.99 -42.34 17.66
CA LEU A 115 -38.79 -43.10 17.32
C LEU A 115 -38.12 -43.70 18.56
N GLU A 116 -37.59 -44.91 18.44
CA GLU A 116 -36.64 -45.45 19.42
C GLU A 116 -35.26 -44.88 19.09
N VAL A 117 -34.82 -43.90 19.88
CA VAL A 117 -33.62 -43.11 19.57
C VAL A 117 -32.34 -43.94 19.57
N ASP A 118 -32.30 -45.05 20.31
CA ASP A 118 -31.21 -46.02 20.39
C ASP A 118 -31.18 -47.01 19.21
N SER A 119 -32.23 -47.06 18.38
CA SER A 119 -32.29 -47.94 17.21
C SER A 119 -31.62 -47.35 15.96
N ILE A 120 -31.18 -46.08 16.03
CA ILE A 120 -30.57 -45.33 14.93
C ILE A 120 -29.11 -45.75 14.73
N SER A 121 -28.73 -45.99 13.48
CA SER A 121 -27.37 -46.34 13.08
C SER A 121 -26.97 -45.67 11.77
N LEU A 122 -25.65 -45.44 11.61
CA LEU A 122 -25.06 -44.99 10.35
C LEU A 122 -24.78 -46.22 9.44
N LEU A 123 -24.55 -45.98 8.14
CA LEU A 123 -24.24 -47.05 7.18
C LEU A 123 -23.03 -47.92 7.60
N GLU A 124 -22.05 -47.32 8.28
CA GLU A 124 -20.87 -48.01 8.76
C GLU A 124 -20.92 -48.19 10.28
N THR A 125 -21.24 -49.40 10.73
CA THR A 125 -21.42 -49.75 12.15
C THR A 125 -20.19 -50.38 12.81
N ASN A 126 -19.13 -50.63 12.04
CA ASN A 126 -17.95 -51.34 12.53
C ASN A 126 -16.96 -50.44 13.28
N ASP A 127 -17.01 -49.13 13.05
CA ASP A 127 -16.15 -48.18 13.73
C ASP A 127 -16.87 -47.64 14.98
N PRO A 128 -16.28 -47.77 16.20
CA PRO A 128 -16.89 -47.23 17.41
C PRO A 128 -17.10 -45.72 17.35
N SER A 129 -16.36 -44.98 16.53
CA SER A 129 -16.56 -43.53 16.31
C SER A 129 -17.84 -43.20 15.53
N CYS A 130 -18.49 -44.20 14.93
CA CYS A 130 -19.74 -44.05 14.16
C CYS A 130 -20.98 -44.47 14.97
N THR A 131 -20.84 -44.55 16.29
CA THR A 131 -21.96 -44.74 17.22
C THR A 131 -22.38 -43.39 17.80
N ALA A 132 -23.58 -43.31 18.39
CA ALA A 132 -23.99 -42.07 19.02
C ALA A 132 -23.08 -41.77 20.22
N VAL A 133 -22.70 -40.51 20.34
CA VAL A 133 -21.86 -40.01 21.44
C VAL A 133 -22.64 -40.02 22.75
N ASP A 134 -23.95 -39.75 22.67
CA ASP A 134 -24.82 -39.79 23.83
C ASP A 134 -26.27 -40.07 23.41
N PHE A 135 -27.03 -40.61 24.36
CA PHE A 135 -28.47 -40.86 24.24
C PHE A 135 -29.18 -40.36 25.48
N THR A 136 -30.32 -39.71 25.27
CA THR A 136 -31.28 -39.39 26.33
C THR A 136 -32.61 -40.09 26.01
N SER A 137 -33.60 -39.99 26.90
CA SER A 137 -34.96 -40.48 26.61
C SER A 137 -35.62 -39.81 25.39
N THR A 138 -35.04 -38.71 24.90
CA THR A 138 -35.65 -37.80 23.92
C THR A 138 -34.78 -37.53 22.71
N PHE A 139 -33.45 -37.71 22.82
CA PHE A 139 -32.49 -37.38 21.76
C PHE A 139 -31.42 -38.46 21.60
N ALA A 140 -31.07 -38.74 20.34
CA ALA A 140 -29.79 -39.36 19.97
C ALA A 140 -28.84 -38.30 19.42
N ILE A 141 -27.58 -38.32 19.85
CA ILE A 141 -26.57 -37.33 19.45
C ILE A 141 -25.42 -38.05 18.75
N PHE A 142 -25.22 -37.76 17.47
CA PHE A 142 -24.10 -38.24 16.69
C PHE A 142 -23.13 -37.09 16.44
N GLN A 143 -21.84 -37.34 16.68
CA GLN A 143 -20.77 -36.44 16.29
C GLN A 143 -19.61 -37.25 15.73
N PHE A 144 -19.30 -37.04 14.46
CA PHE A 144 -18.23 -37.76 13.76
C PHE A 144 -17.63 -36.93 12.62
N PRO A 145 -16.39 -37.21 12.19
CA PRO A 145 -15.76 -36.47 11.10
C PRO A 145 -16.52 -36.62 9.79
N VAL A 146 -16.61 -35.56 8.98
CA VAL A 146 -17.28 -35.61 7.67
C VAL A 146 -16.60 -36.55 6.66
N THR A 147 -15.43 -37.10 6.98
CA THR A 147 -14.71 -38.07 6.14
C THR A 147 -14.87 -39.51 6.60
N ALA A 148 -15.66 -39.78 7.64
CA ALA A 148 -15.79 -41.09 8.28
C ALA A 148 -17.21 -41.67 8.12
N CYS A 149 -17.45 -42.85 8.69
CA CYS A 149 -18.78 -43.47 8.83
C CYS A 149 -19.53 -43.70 7.52
N GLY A 150 -18.81 -44.11 6.47
CA GLY A 150 -19.38 -44.31 5.14
C GLY A 150 -19.79 -43.04 4.39
N THR A 151 -19.32 -41.86 4.82
CA THR A 151 -19.61 -40.59 4.13
C THR A 151 -19.02 -40.58 2.73
N THR A 152 -19.80 -40.15 1.74
CA THR A 152 -19.34 -39.94 0.37
C THR A 152 -18.95 -38.46 0.17
N MET A 153 -17.90 -38.22 -0.62
CA MET A 153 -17.44 -36.86 -0.93
C MET A 153 -17.57 -36.61 -2.43
N SER A 154 -18.13 -35.45 -2.78
CA SER A 154 -18.24 -34.96 -4.15
C SER A 154 -17.92 -33.47 -4.21
N GLU A 155 -17.57 -32.97 -5.40
CA GLU A 155 -17.35 -31.54 -5.63
C GLU A 155 -18.46 -31.00 -6.53
N GLU A 156 -19.15 -29.95 -6.08
CA GLU A 156 -20.25 -29.35 -6.81
C GLU A 156 -20.18 -27.82 -6.72
N ASN A 157 -20.08 -27.15 -7.88
CA ASN A 157 -20.14 -25.69 -7.99
C ASN A 157 -19.13 -24.93 -7.09
N GLY A 158 -17.91 -25.47 -6.93
CA GLY A 158 -16.86 -24.88 -6.08
C GLY A 158 -17.03 -25.15 -4.57
N TYR A 159 -17.95 -26.04 -4.20
CA TYR A 159 -18.11 -26.56 -2.84
C TYR A 159 -17.71 -28.03 -2.79
N ILE A 160 -17.07 -28.42 -1.69
CA ILE A 160 -16.88 -29.83 -1.34
C ILE A 160 -18.12 -30.25 -0.53
N VAL A 161 -18.85 -31.24 -1.05
CA VAL A 161 -20.09 -31.76 -0.48
C VAL A 161 -19.84 -33.14 0.10
N TYR A 162 -20.04 -33.26 1.40
CA TYR A 162 -20.01 -34.52 2.13
C TYR A 162 -21.43 -34.98 2.38
N GLU A 163 -21.77 -36.21 1.99
CA GLU A 163 -23.11 -36.80 2.12
C GLU A 163 -23.06 -38.09 2.93
N ASN A 164 -23.96 -38.21 3.91
CA ASN A 164 -24.09 -39.41 4.72
C ASN A 164 -25.57 -39.78 4.93
N HIS A 165 -25.79 -41.04 5.30
CA HIS A 165 -27.10 -41.64 5.48
C HIS A 165 -27.17 -42.38 6.82
N MET A 166 -28.22 -42.12 7.59
CA MET A 166 -28.56 -42.86 8.81
C MET A 166 -29.98 -43.44 8.72
N SER A 167 -30.19 -44.56 9.37
CA SER A 167 -31.49 -45.22 9.44
C SER A 167 -31.75 -45.85 10.80
N SER A 168 -33.04 -46.04 11.12
CA SER A 168 -33.46 -46.80 12.30
C SER A 168 -33.66 -48.27 11.98
N SER A 169 -33.26 -49.12 12.92
CA SER A 169 -33.72 -50.51 12.96
C SER A 169 -35.14 -50.58 13.52
N TYR A 170 -35.88 -51.62 13.12
CA TYR A 170 -37.23 -51.89 13.59
C TYR A 170 -37.42 -53.39 13.83
N GLU A 171 -38.20 -53.73 14.84
CA GLU A 171 -38.58 -55.09 15.16
C GLU A 171 -39.79 -55.52 14.33
N VAL A 172 -39.76 -56.80 13.94
CA VAL A 172 -40.83 -57.43 13.18
C VAL A 172 -41.36 -58.62 13.97
N GLY A 173 -42.56 -58.47 14.52
CA GLY A 173 -43.29 -59.56 15.15
C GLY A 173 -43.84 -60.51 14.10
N ILE A 174 -43.39 -61.76 14.09
CA ILE A 174 -43.78 -62.78 13.10
C ILE A 174 -44.88 -63.67 13.70
N GLY A 175 -46.02 -63.73 13.02
CA GLY A 175 -47.13 -64.63 13.34
C GLY A 175 -47.47 -65.60 12.20
N PRO A 176 -48.29 -66.62 12.45
CA PRO A 176 -48.64 -67.64 11.45
C PRO A 176 -49.43 -67.10 10.24
N LYS A 177 -49.90 -65.86 10.28
CA LYS A 177 -50.68 -65.20 9.21
C LYS A 177 -50.00 -63.94 8.66
N GLY A 178 -48.75 -63.68 9.01
CA GLY A 178 -48.02 -62.51 8.54
C GLY A 178 -47.16 -61.88 9.63
N SER A 179 -46.45 -60.84 9.23
CA SER A 179 -45.52 -60.09 10.09
C SER A 179 -46.04 -58.69 10.32
N ILE A 180 -45.85 -58.15 11.53
CA ILE A 180 -46.23 -56.79 11.89
C ILE A 180 -45.02 -56.06 12.49
N THR A 181 -44.91 -54.76 12.26
CA THR A 181 -44.02 -53.88 13.02
C THR A 181 -44.87 -52.78 13.66
N ARG A 182 -44.44 -52.32 14.83
CA ARG A 182 -45.04 -51.17 15.53
C ARG A 182 -44.10 -49.98 15.56
N ASP A 183 -42.88 -50.17 15.07
CA ASP A 183 -41.80 -49.21 15.21
C ASP A 183 -41.80 -48.27 14.02
N SER A 184 -41.22 -47.10 14.23
CA SER A 184 -41.12 -46.09 13.19
C SER A 184 -39.95 -46.35 12.26
N HIS A 185 -40.23 -46.37 10.97
CA HIS A 185 -39.21 -46.38 9.93
C HIS A 185 -38.66 -44.95 9.76
N PHE A 186 -37.37 -44.79 10.02
CA PHE A 186 -36.66 -43.53 9.89
C PHE A 186 -35.45 -43.72 8.98
N GLU A 187 -35.34 -42.84 7.99
CA GLU A 187 -34.19 -42.73 7.09
C GLU A 187 -33.90 -41.25 6.89
N LEU A 188 -32.62 -40.88 6.98
CA LEU A 188 -32.16 -39.50 6.83
C LEU A 188 -30.91 -39.48 5.96
N LEU A 189 -31.02 -38.81 4.81
CA LEU A 189 -29.89 -38.40 3.99
C LEU A 189 -29.56 -36.95 4.33
N PHE A 190 -28.31 -36.66 4.66
CA PHE A 190 -27.87 -35.33 5.06
C PHE A 190 -26.51 -34.98 4.46
N GLN A 191 -26.31 -33.68 4.24
CA GLN A 191 -25.15 -33.15 3.53
C GLN A 191 -24.53 -31.95 4.24
N CYS A 192 -23.21 -31.88 4.24
CA CYS A 192 -22.43 -30.71 4.62
C CYS A 192 -21.68 -30.15 3.41
N ARG A 193 -21.84 -28.86 3.15
CA ARG A 193 -21.22 -28.17 2.02
C ARG A 193 -20.18 -27.17 2.53
N TYR A 194 -18.91 -27.42 2.21
CA TYR A 194 -17.81 -26.53 2.54
C TYR A 194 -17.37 -25.78 1.29
N SER A 195 -17.11 -24.49 1.41
CA SER A 195 -16.53 -23.73 0.30
C SER A 195 -15.11 -24.24 0.04
N GLY A 196 -14.81 -24.65 -1.19
CA GLY A 196 -13.46 -25.10 -1.59
C GLY A 196 -12.42 -23.98 -1.56
N THR A 197 -12.83 -22.72 -1.39
CA THR A 197 -11.94 -21.58 -1.17
C THR A 197 -11.82 -21.30 0.32
N ALA A 198 -11.03 -22.10 1.03
CA ALA A 198 -10.68 -21.76 2.41
C ALA A 198 -9.77 -20.53 2.41
N VAL A 199 -10.31 -19.37 2.76
CA VAL A 199 -9.52 -18.17 3.07
C VAL A 199 -9.05 -18.31 4.52
N GLU A 200 -8.02 -19.12 4.74
CA GLU A 200 -7.24 -19.08 5.98
C GLU A 200 -6.45 -17.77 5.96
N ALA A 201 -6.87 -16.80 6.79
CA ALA A 201 -6.12 -15.57 6.97
C ALA A 201 -4.83 -15.90 7.72
N LEU A 202 -3.75 -16.15 6.97
CA LEU A 202 -2.41 -16.21 7.55
C LEU A 202 -2.03 -14.80 8.03
N ILE A 203 -2.30 -14.51 9.31
CA ILE A 203 -1.81 -13.30 9.97
C ILE A 203 -0.34 -13.56 10.30
N MET A 204 0.53 -13.33 9.31
CA MET A 204 1.97 -13.29 9.53
C MET A 204 2.32 -11.91 10.08
N GLU A 205 2.48 -11.80 11.40
CA GLU A 205 3.15 -10.65 12.00
C GLU A 205 4.64 -10.71 11.61
N VAL A 206 4.95 -10.13 10.45
CA VAL A 206 6.34 -9.83 10.09
C VAL A 206 6.74 -8.65 10.96
N ASN A 207 7.48 -8.93 12.03
CA ASN A 207 8.29 -7.91 12.68
C ASN A 207 9.43 -7.53 11.73
N ASP A 208 9.12 -6.66 10.77
CA ASP A 208 10.13 -6.02 9.95
C ASP A 208 11.13 -5.35 10.90
N LEU A 209 12.41 -5.68 10.76
CA LEU A 209 13.46 -4.94 11.44
C LEU A 209 13.29 -3.47 11.06
N PRO A 210 13.34 -2.53 12.03
CA PRO A 210 13.19 -1.12 11.72
C PRO A 210 14.17 -0.76 10.61
N PRO A 211 13.72 -0.09 9.53
CA PRO A 211 14.59 0.28 8.44
C PRO A 211 15.81 1.01 9.01
N PRO A 212 17.02 0.74 8.51
CA PRO A 212 18.22 1.39 9.01
C PRO A 212 18.00 2.91 8.98
N MET A 213 18.33 3.58 10.08
CA MET A 213 18.10 5.01 10.22
C MET A 213 18.64 5.74 8.97
N PRO A 214 17.83 6.56 8.29
CA PRO A 214 18.30 7.31 7.14
C PRO A 214 19.46 8.21 7.58
N ILE A 215 20.64 7.96 7.03
CA ILE A 215 21.82 8.81 7.24
C ILE A 215 21.68 9.99 6.28
N ALA A 216 20.93 11.02 6.71
CA ALA A 216 20.96 12.32 6.07
C ALA A 216 22.18 13.09 6.63
N ALA A 217 23.29 13.06 5.90
CA ALA A 217 24.45 13.89 6.23
C ALA A 217 24.36 15.24 5.49
N THR A 218 24.49 16.34 6.21
CA THR A 218 24.62 17.67 5.63
C THR A 218 25.99 17.78 4.96
N GLY A 219 26.05 17.62 3.64
CA GLY A 219 27.27 17.80 2.86
C GLY A 219 27.28 19.15 2.15
N PRO A 220 28.38 19.93 2.20
CA PRO A 220 28.46 21.20 1.48
C PRO A 220 28.41 20.95 -0.03
N LEU A 221 27.62 21.74 -0.75
CA LEU A 221 27.71 21.83 -2.21
C LEU A 221 28.90 22.70 -2.58
N ARG A 222 29.81 22.17 -3.38
CA ARG A 222 30.98 22.92 -3.88
C ARG A 222 30.58 23.66 -5.14
N VAL A 223 30.81 24.96 -5.13
CA VAL A 223 30.55 25.87 -6.25
C VAL A 223 31.87 26.46 -6.73
N GLU A 224 31.95 26.72 -8.02
CA GLU A 224 33.12 27.30 -8.65
C GLU A 224 32.67 28.45 -9.56
N LEU A 225 33.32 29.61 -9.42
CA LEU A 225 33.13 30.77 -10.29
C LEU A 225 34.34 30.87 -11.23
N LYS A 226 34.08 30.95 -12.53
CA LYS A 226 35.08 31.03 -13.59
C LYS A 226 34.81 32.21 -14.49
N LEU A 227 35.87 32.92 -14.87
CA LEU A 227 35.83 33.97 -15.88
C LEU A 227 36.20 33.37 -17.24
N GLY A 228 35.31 33.53 -18.21
CA GLY A 228 35.51 33.11 -19.59
C GLY A 228 36.58 33.98 -20.26
N SER A 229 37.58 33.34 -20.86
CA SER A 229 38.66 34.04 -21.57
C SER A 229 38.31 34.40 -23.01
N GLY A 230 37.22 33.83 -23.56
CA GLY A 230 36.77 34.09 -24.93
C GLY A 230 37.77 33.70 -26.02
N GLN A 231 38.79 32.90 -25.70
CA GLN A 231 39.73 32.39 -26.69
C GLN A 231 39.02 31.38 -27.58
N CYS A 232 38.62 31.81 -28.78
CA CYS A 232 38.01 30.91 -29.73
C CYS A 232 39.03 30.39 -30.75
N ARG A 233 39.31 29.08 -30.66
CA ARG A 233 40.32 28.42 -31.52
C ARG A 233 39.75 27.93 -32.86
N SER A 234 38.43 27.98 -33.03
CA SER A 234 37.72 27.50 -34.22
C SER A 234 37.51 28.63 -35.24
N LYS A 235 37.81 28.38 -36.53
CA LYS A 235 37.51 29.33 -37.62
C LYS A 235 36.01 29.59 -37.70
N GLY A 236 35.58 30.86 -37.63
CA GLY A 236 34.18 31.28 -37.75
C GLY A 236 33.44 31.51 -36.43
N CYS A 237 34.13 31.45 -35.30
CA CYS A 237 33.52 31.63 -33.99
C CYS A 237 33.20 33.09 -33.67
N ARG A 238 31.97 33.35 -33.21
CA ARG A 238 31.53 34.66 -32.74
C ARG A 238 31.91 34.82 -31.26
N GLU A 239 32.44 35.98 -30.86
CA GLU A 239 32.94 36.21 -29.49
C GLU A 239 31.95 35.81 -28.39
N GLY A 240 30.64 36.07 -28.58
CA GLY A 240 29.60 35.70 -27.61
C GLY A 240 29.31 34.19 -27.50
N GLU A 241 29.57 33.40 -28.55
CA GLU A 241 29.33 31.94 -28.56
C GLU A 241 30.57 31.17 -28.08
N GLY A 242 31.78 31.69 -28.37
CA GLY A 242 33.05 31.13 -27.90
C GLY A 242 33.45 31.55 -26.49
N ALA A 243 32.76 32.52 -25.90
CA ALA A 243 33.06 33.11 -24.59
C ALA A 243 33.27 32.10 -23.45
N TYR A 244 32.43 31.04 -23.43
CA TYR A 244 32.41 30.02 -22.38
C TYR A 244 33.12 28.72 -22.79
N SER A 245 33.86 28.73 -23.91
CA SER A 245 34.64 27.58 -24.38
C SER A 245 36.04 27.51 -23.75
N SER A 246 36.51 28.60 -23.14
CA SER A 246 37.80 28.71 -22.48
C SER A 246 37.69 29.63 -21.25
N PHE A 247 38.48 29.35 -20.22
CA PHE A 247 38.44 30.06 -18.94
C PHE A 247 39.86 30.44 -18.50
N TYR A 248 39.99 31.56 -17.79
CA TYR A 248 41.26 31.98 -17.19
C TYR A 248 41.68 31.01 -16.08
N SER A 249 42.96 30.62 -16.11
CA SER A 249 43.60 29.81 -15.06
C SER A 249 44.03 30.66 -13.87
N PRO A 250 44.25 30.07 -12.68
CA PRO A 250 44.74 30.80 -11.50
C PRO A 250 46.03 31.60 -11.73
N THR A 251 46.91 31.14 -12.63
CA THR A 251 48.16 31.82 -12.97
C THR A 251 47.98 33.06 -13.87
N GLU A 252 46.80 33.22 -14.47
CA GLU A 252 46.45 34.36 -15.32
C GLU A 252 45.78 35.50 -14.53
N TYR A 253 45.53 35.32 -13.24
CA TYR A 253 45.06 36.39 -12.36
C TYR A 253 46.23 37.25 -11.85
N PRO A 254 46.04 38.58 -11.72
CA PRO A 254 44.82 39.35 -11.99
C PRO A 254 44.57 39.60 -13.49
N VAL A 255 43.32 39.41 -13.93
CA VAL A 255 42.91 39.67 -15.32
C VAL A 255 42.73 41.17 -15.54
N THR A 256 43.39 41.73 -16.55
CA THR A 256 43.27 43.16 -16.91
C THR A 256 42.25 43.34 -18.02
N LYS A 257 41.30 44.27 -17.83
CA LYS A 257 40.19 44.54 -18.75
C LYS A 257 39.94 46.04 -18.89
N MET A 258 39.51 46.48 -20.08
CA MET A 258 39.17 47.88 -20.32
C MET A 258 37.78 48.19 -19.75
N LEU A 259 37.54 49.44 -19.33
CA LEU A 259 36.19 49.86 -18.91
C LEU A 259 35.19 49.59 -20.04
N ARG A 260 34.01 49.09 -19.67
CA ARG A 260 32.91 48.67 -20.54
C ARG A 260 33.15 47.42 -21.39
N GLU A 261 34.32 46.78 -21.29
CA GLU A 261 34.56 45.48 -21.90
C GLU A 261 33.64 44.42 -21.27
N GLU A 262 33.09 43.50 -22.08
CA GLU A 262 32.23 42.43 -21.56
C GLU A 262 33.05 41.38 -20.81
N ILE A 263 32.58 41.03 -19.61
CA ILE A 263 33.14 39.99 -18.76
C ILE A 263 32.16 38.82 -18.74
N PHE A 264 32.66 37.63 -19.08
CA PHE A 264 31.87 36.41 -19.14
C PHE A 264 32.05 35.63 -17.84
N VAL A 265 30.97 35.44 -17.08
CA VAL A 265 31.01 34.76 -15.80
C VAL A 265 30.25 33.45 -15.91
N GLN A 266 30.86 32.37 -15.47
CA GLN A 266 30.19 31.08 -15.27
C GLN A 266 30.32 30.69 -13.80
N VAL A 267 29.20 30.29 -13.20
CA VAL A 267 29.18 29.64 -11.90
C VAL A 267 28.66 28.23 -12.12
N ASN A 268 29.32 27.22 -11.55
CA ASN A 268 28.90 25.84 -11.66
C ASN A 268 29.07 25.05 -10.37
N LEU A 269 28.23 24.03 -10.19
CA LEU A 269 28.43 23.01 -9.18
C LEU A 269 29.60 22.10 -9.58
N VAL A 270 30.36 21.65 -8.60
CA VAL A 270 31.49 20.74 -8.77
C VAL A 270 31.21 19.44 -8.01
N GLU A 271 31.74 18.31 -8.52
CA GLU A 271 31.63 16.98 -7.87
C GLU A 271 30.18 16.49 -7.67
N ARG A 272 29.24 16.90 -8.53
CA ARG A 272 27.84 16.46 -8.49
C ARG A 272 27.33 16.02 -9.86
N SER A 273 26.52 14.96 -9.87
CA SER A 273 25.95 14.34 -11.07
C SER A 273 24.44 14.11 -10.96
N ASP A 274 23.79 14.63 -9.92
CA ASP A 274 22.34 14.52 -9.74
C ASP A 274 21.61 15.54 -10.65
N PRO A 275 20.86 15.10 -11.68
CA PRO A 275 20.19 16.00 -12.61
C PRO A 275 19.06 16.82 -11.98
N ASN A 276 18.58 16.43 -10.80
CA ASN A 276 17.49 17.12 -10.09
C ASN A 276 17.97 18.31 -9.26
N ILE A 277 19.29 18.52 -9.15
CA ILE A 277 19.85 19.70 -8.48
C ILE A 277 19.90 20.84 -9.50
N ILE A 278 19.38 22.00 -9.10
CA ILE A 278 19.40 23.23 -9.89
C ILE A 278 20.23 24.27 -9.15
N LEU A 279 21.20 24.87 -9.82
CA LEU A 279 22.01 25.95 -9.31
C LEU A 279 21.28 27.29 -9.51
N ASN A 280 21.03 28.04 -8.44
CA ASN A 280 20.47 29.40 -8.53
C ASN A 280 21.46 30.43 -8.01
N LEU A 281 21.64 31.54 -8.74
CA LEU A 281 22.39 32.71 -8.28
C LEU A 281 21.39 33.72 -7.74
N GLU A 282 21.39 33.95 -6.42
CA GLU A 282 20.43 34.86 -5.80
C GLU A 282 20.95 36.29 -5.82
N HIS A 283 22.14 36.53 -5.26
CA HIS A 283 22.74 37.85 -5.18
C HIS A 283 24.18 37.78 -5.65
N CYS A 284 24.55 38.54 -6.69
CA CYS A 284 25.94 38.67 -7.12
C CYS A 284 26.35 40.14 -7.05
N TRP A 285 27.53 40.40 -6.51
CA TRP A 285 28.08 41.75 -6.37
C TRP A 285 29.59 41.75 -6.59
N ALA A 286 30.14 42.94 -6.78
CA ALA A 286 31.57 43.16 -6.88
C ALA A 286 32.06 44.05 -5.73
N THR A 287 33.33 43.86 -5.36
CA THR A 287 34.02 44.60 -4.29
C THR A 287 35.38 45.11 -4.76
N SER A 288 35.89 46.15 -4.10
CA SER A 288 37.23 46.71 -4.38
C SER A 288 38.37 45.95 -3.69
N THR A 289 38.05 45.00 -2.80
CA THR A 289 39.04 44.19 -2.07
C THR A 289 38.69 42.70 -2.14
N PRO A 290 39.60 41.78 -1.77
CA PRO A 290 39.29 40.34 -1.77
C PRO A 290 38.23 39.88 -0.79
N SER A 291 37.83 40.73 0.17
CA SER A 291 36.78 40.38 1.11
C SER A 291 35.40 40.61 0.48
N PRO A 292 34.54 39.59 0.37
CA PRO A 292 33.19 39.75 -0.21
C PRO A 292 32.30 40.68 0.61
N HIS A 293 32.59 40.84 1.91
CA HIS A 293 31.84 41.73 2.81
C HIS A 293 32.44 43.14 2.90
N SER A 294 33.45 43.46 2.08
CA SER A 294 34.04 44.80 2.06
C SER A 294 33.18 45.79 1.28
N PHE A 295 33.35 47.07 1.61
CA PHE A 295 32.79 48.19 0.87
C PHE A 295 33.88 48.95 0.11
N PRO A 296 33.56 49.59 -1.03
CA PRO A 296 32.25 49.64 -1.69
C PRO A 296 31.82 48.30 -2.32
N GLN A 297 30.50 48.09 -2.40
CA GLN A 297 29.85 46.98 -3.09
C GLN A 297 29.06 47.50 -4.29
N TRP A 298 29.02 46.73 -5.38
CA TRP A 298 28.18 47.03 -6.55
C TRP A 298 27.43 45.78 -6.99
N ASP A 299 26.10 45.86 -7.01
CA ASP A 299 25.24 44.73 -7.34
C ASP A 299 25.20 44.46 -8.85
N LEU A 300 25.34 43.19 -9.22
CA LEU A 300 25.27 42.69 -10.59
C LEU A 300 23.97 41.92 -10.83
N LEU A 301 23.56 41.12 -9.84
CA LEU A 301 22.30 40.36 -9.83
C LEU A 301 21.64 40.48 -8.45
N VAL A 302 20.34 40.71 -8.41
CA VAL A 302 19.51 40.71 -7.21
C VAL A 302 18.31 39.79 -7.44
N ASN A 303 18.11 38.80 -6.57
CA ASN A 303 17.15 37.70 -6.73
C ASN A 303 17.26 37.00 -8.11
N GLY A 304 18.48 36.86 -8.64
CA GLY A 304 18.75 36.28 -9.95
C GLY A 304 18.42 37.17 -11.16
N CYS A 305 17.97 38.41 -10.94
CA CYS A 305 17.66 39.39 -11.98
C CYS A 305 18.75 40.48 -12.07
N PRO A 306 18.99 41.08 -13.25
CA PRO A 306 19.90 42.22 -13.38
C PRO A 306 19.53 43.38 -12.46
N TYR A 307 20.53 44.01 -11.82
CA TYR A 307 20.32 45.14 -10.95
C TYR A 307 19.79 46.36 -11.73
N SER A 308 18.59 46.84 -11.39
CA SER A 308 17.85 47.84 -12.19
C SER A 308 18.49 49.21 -12.23
N ASP A 309 19.26 49.56 -11.21
CA ASP A 309 19.81 50.91 -11.09
C ASP A 309 21.15 51.07 -11.84
N ASP A 310 21.68 49.98 -12.40
CA ASP A 310 22.82 50.02 -13.32
C ASP A 310 22.36 50.33 -14.76
N HIS A 311 22.94 51.37 -15.36
CA HIS A 311 22.69 51.71 -16.77
C HIS A 311 23.30 50.67 -17.73
N TYR A 312 24.27 49.89 -17.27
CA TYR A 312 24.92 48.82 -18.01
C TYR A 312 24.49 47.44 -17.49
N LEU A 313 23.19 47.18 -17.54
CA LEU A 313 22.56 45.96 -17.06
C LEU A 313 23.33 44.68 -17.42
N THR A 314 23.53 43.85 -16.39
CA THR A 314 23.97 42.47 -16.51
C THR A 314 23.03 41.69 -17.44
N LYS A 315 23.59 40.80 -18.28
CA LYS A 315 22.83 39.91 -19.15
C LYS A 315 22.95 38.48 -18.66
N VAL A 316 21.83 37.87 -18.26
CA VAL A 316 21.79 36.44 -17.94
C VAL A 316 21.84 35.64 -19.24
N VAL A 317 22.71 34.64 -19.31
CA VAL A 317 22.89 33.76 -20.47
C VAL A 317 22.26 32.40 -20.16
N PRO A 318 21.27 31.95 -20.94
CA PRO A 318 20.65 30.65 -20.71
C PRO A 318 21.66 29.52 -20.93
N VAL A 319 21.60 28.48 -20.09
CA VAL A 319 22.37 27.24 -20.23
C VAL A 319 21.39 26.10 -20.39
N ASP A 320 21.43 25.47 -21.56
CA ASP A 320 20.55 24.38 -21.94
C ASP A 320 21.34 23.23 -22.58
N ALA A 321 20.63 22.23 -23.09
CA ALA A 321 21.25 21.07 -23.75
C ALA A 321 22.10 21.45 -24.99
N SER A 322 21.83 22.59 -25.63
CA SER A 322 22.60 23.07 -26.80
C SER A 322 23.97 23.63 -26.41
N SER A 323 24.19 23.91 -25.12
CA SER A 323 25.44 24.48 -24.59
C SER A 323 26.59 23.47 -24.49
N GLY A 324 26.36 22.19 -24.81
CA GLY A 324 27.40 21.14 -24.84
C GLY A 324 27.97 20.74 -23.48
N VAL A 325 27.33 21.15 -22.38
CA VAL A 325 27.73 20.81 -21.00
C VAL A 325 26.88 19.68 -20.44
N GLN A 326 27.51 18.80 -19.65
CA GLN A 326 26.78 17.78 -18.90
C GLN A 326 26.06 18.43 -17.72
N TYR A 327 24.80 18.05 -17.48
CA TYR A 327 23.93 18.64 -16.43
C TYR A 327 23.76 20.16 -16.54
N PRO A 328 23.05 20.69 -17.56
CA PRO A 328 22.87 22.14 -17.76
C PRO A 328 22.34 22.89 -16.52
N ASN A 329 21.51 22.24 -15.71
CA ASN A 329 20.95 22.79 -14.47
C ASN A 329 22.01 23.14 -13.40
N HIS A 330 23.23 22.60 -13.52
CA HIS A 330 24.33 22.87 -12.59
C HIS A 330 25.11 24.14 -12.93
N TYR A 331 24.74 24.85 -13.98
CA TYR A 331 25.48 25.99 -14.51
C TYR A 331 24.59 27.24 -14.57
N LYS A 332 25.17 28.38 -14.21
CA LYS A 332 24.60 29.70 -14.48
C LYS A 332 25.66 30.57 -15.13
N ARG A 333 25.24 31.31 -16.15
CA ARG A 333 26.11 32.20 -16.92
C ARG A 333 25.50 33.58 -16.96
N PHE A 334 26.33 34.60 -16.84
CA PHE A 334 25.93 35.98 -17.05
C PHE A 334 27.11 36.81 -17.54
N THR A 335 26.81 37.95 -18.15
CA THR A 335 27.81 38.92 -18.57
C THR A 335 27.54 40.28 -17.97
N PHE A 336 28.60 40.99 -17.59
CA PHE A 336 28.52 42.38 -17.14
C PHE A 336 29.63 43.19 -17.82
N LYS A 337 29.49 44.52 -17.81
CA LYS A 337 30.49 45.41 -18.38
C LYS A 337 31.47 45.87 -17.31
N MET A 338 32.76 45.77 -17.59
CA MET A 338 33.81 46.14 -16.63
C MET A 338 33.67 47.60 -16.17
N PHE A 339 33.87 47.83 -14.88
CA PHE A 339 33.82 49.13 -14.23
C PHE A 339 34.98 49.24 -13.22
N ALA A 340 35.16 50.43 -12.64
CA ALA A 340 36.12 50.65 -11.57
C ALA A 340 35.45 51.41 -10.43
N PHE A 341 35.76 51.05 -9.19
CA PHE A 341 35.38 51.85 -8.04
C PHE A 341 36.19 53.15 -8.03
N VAL A 342 35.53 54.23 -7.64
CA VAL A 342 36.17 55.52 -7.40
C VAL A 342 36.22 55.76 -5.91
N ASP A 343 37.39 56.12 -5.40
CA ASP A 343 37.53 56.59 -4.03
C ASP A 343 36.81 57.94 -3.91
N LYS A 344 36.12 58.16 -2.78
CA LYS A 344 35.51 59.45 -2.46
C LYS A 344 36.53 60.43 -1.89
#